data_AF-A0A4V3IDQ5-F1
#
_entry.id   AF-A0A4V3IDQ5-F1
#
_cell.length_a   1.000
_cell.length_b   1.000
_cell.length_c   1.000
_cell.angle_alpha   90.00
_cell.angle_beta   90.00
_cell.angle_gamma   90.00
#
_symmetry.space_group_name_H-M   'P 1'
#
loop_
_entity.id
_entity.type
_entity.pdbx_description
1 polymer ?
#
loop_
_entity_poly.entity_id
_entity_poly.type
_entity_poly.pdbx_seq_one_letter_code
_entity_poly.pdbx_strand_id
1 'polypeptide(L)'
;MIGTAMDSQAVFAVVLASIVAVVYVAAIAYAMMQIARTNDLSGVEKAVWIVGVVFAPLLGALVWFFAGPHPFSLRLTRQVR
;
A
#
# COMPACT_ATOMS: atom_id res chain seq x y z
N MET A 1 -19.21 -18.46 23.47
CA MET A 1 -17.83 -18.77 23.03
C MET A 1 -17.45 -18.19 21.65
N ILE A 2 -18.38 -17.68 20.83
CA ILE A 2 -18.06 -17.11 19.49
C ILE A 2 -17.49 -15.68 19.55
N GLY A 3 -17.86 -14.86 20.55
CA GLY A 3 -17.43 -13.44 20.64
C GLY A 3 -15.91 -13.26 20.79
N THR A 4 -15.27 -14.00 21.69
CA THR A 4 -13.82 -13.87 21.98
C THR A 4 -12.92 -14.27 20.81
N ALA A 5 -13.42 -15.10 19.88
CA ALA A 5 -12.68 -15.53 18.70
C ALA A 5 -12.70 -14.47 17.57
N MET A 6 -13.76 -13.66 17.48
CA MET A 6 -13.81 -12.54 16.54
C MET A 6 -12.93 -11.38 17.03
N ASP A 7 -12.90 -11.15 18.34
CA ASP A 7 -12.06 -10.11 18.95
C ASP A 7 -10.56 -10.36 18.72
N SER A 8 -10.11 -11.62 18.86
CA SER A 8 -8.70 -11.98 18.64
C SER A 8 -8.27 -11.87 17.17
N GLN A 9 -9.16 -12.13 16.22
CA GLN A 9 -8.89 -11.91 14.79
C GLN A 9 -8.72 -10.43 14.47
N ALA A 10 -9.59 -9.57 15.03
CA ALA A 10 -9.49 -8.12 14.84
C ALA A 10 -8.19 -7.58 15.44
N VAL A 11 -7.82 -8.00 16.65
CA VAL A 11 -6.54 -7.62 17.28
C VAL A 11 -5.36 -8.05 16.42
N PHE A 12 -5.34 -9.29 15.94
CA PHE A 12 -4.28 -9.76 15.05
C PHE A 12 -4.18 -8.93 13.78
N ALA A 13 -5.30 -8.65 13.12
CA ALA A 13 -5.34 -7.83 11.92
C ALA A 13 -4.79 -6.41 12.16
N VAL A 14 -5.15 -5.78 13.27
CA VAL A 14 -4.66 -4.45 13.66
C VAL A 14 -3.16 -4.47 13.95
N VAL A 15 -2.67 -5.47 14.68
CA VAL A 15 -1.23 -5.62 14.95
C VAL A 15 -0.46 -5.82 13.66
N LEU A 16 -0.95 -6.68 12.76
CA LEU A 16 -0.28 -6.92 11.48
C LEU A 16 -0.30 -5.65 10.60
N ALA A 17 -1.45 -5.00 10.49
CA ALA A 17 -1.60 -3.77 9.70
C ALA A 17 -0.70 -2.64 10.23
N SER A 18 -0.59 -2.49 11.55
CA SER A 18 0.28 -1.48 12.15
C SER A 18 1.76 -1.77 11.91
N ILE A 19 2.21 -3.03 12.00
CA ILE A 19 3.59 -3.41 11.64
C ILE A 19 3.86 -3.08 10.17
N VAL A 20 2.96 -3.47 9.27
CA VAL A 20 3.09 -3.17 7.84
C VAL A 20 3.14 -1.66 7.60
N ALA A 21 2.28 -0.88 8.27
CA ALA A 21 2.27 0.57 8.14
C ALA A 21 3.60 1.20 8.59
N VAL A 22 4.14 0.77 9.73
CA VAL A 22 5.44 1.26 10.23
C VAL A 22 6.57 0.92 9.27
N VAL A 23 6.64 -0.33 8.80
CA VAL A 23 7.65 -0.78 7.83
C VAL A 23 7.53 0.00 6.53
N TYR A 24 6.30 0.24 6.07
CA TYR A 24 6.02 0.98 4.84
C TYR A 24 6.50 2.44 4.93
N VAL A 25 6.18 3.13 6.03
CA VAL A 25 6.65 4.51 6.28
C VAL A 25 8.18 4.55 6.39
N ALA A 26 8.79 3.59 7.09
CA ALA A 26 10.24 3.49 7.20
C ALA A 26 10.90 3.28 5.83
N ALA A 27 10.30 2.47 4.95
CA ALA A 27 10.80 2.25 3.59
C ALA A 27 10.76 3.53 2.75
N ILE A 28 9.68 4.32 2.83
CA ILE A 28 9.59 5.62 2.15
C ILE A 28 10.67 6.58 2.66
N ALA A 29 10.80 6.72 3.98
CA ALA A 29 11.81 7.58 4.58
C ALA A 29 13.24 7.14 4.19
N TYR A 30 13.49 5.83 4.19
CA TYR A 30 14.76 5.26 3.74
C TYR A 30 15.05 5.59 2.28
N ALA A 31 14.07 5.42 1.38
CA ALA A 31 14.21 5.76 -0.03
C ALA A 31 14.52 7.26 -0.21
N MET A 32 13.83 8.15 0.50
CA MET A 32 14.11 9.59 0.48
C MET A 32 15.54 9.91 0.94
N MET A 33 15.99 9.31 2.04
CA MET A 33 17.38 9.49 2.54
C MET A 33 18.40 8.97 1.52
N GLN A 34 18.12 7.84 0.87
CA GLN A 34 19.00 7.26 -0.13
C GLN A 34 19.12 8.19 -1.35
N ILE A 35 18.00 8.70 -1.88
CA ILE A 35 17.99 9.66 -2.99
C ILE A 35 18.74 10.94 -2.61
N ALA A 36 18.52 11.46 -1.39
CA ALA A 36 19.18 12.68 -0.93
C ALA A 36 20.71 12.53 -0.86
N ARG A 37 21.19 11.34 -0.44
CA ARG A 37 22.63 11.03 -0.31
C ARG A 37 23.33 10.70 -1.61
N THR A 38 22.60 10.41 -2.69
CA THR A 38 23.23 10.12 -4.00
C THR A 38 23.87 11.38 -4.57
N ASN A 39 25.17 11.32 -4.88
CA ASN A 39 25.91 12.48 -5.39
C ASN A 39 25.82 12.66 -6.91
N ASP A 40 25.39 11.61 -7.64
CA ASP A 40 25.30 11.61 -9.10
C ASP A 40 24.03 12.26 -9.65
N LEU A 41 23.10 12.66 -8.78
CA LEU A 41 21.85 13.32 -9.15
C LEU A 41 21.93 14.83 -8.89
N SER A 42 21.49 15.62 -9.86
CA SER A 42 21.24 17.04 -9.69
C SER A 42 20.11 17.29 -8.68
N GLY A 43 20.05 18.51 -8.12
CA GLY A 43 19.02 18.86 -7.14
C GLY A 43 17.59 18.70 -7.65
N VAL A 44 17.36 18.97 -8.95
CA VAL A 44 16.03 18.80 -9.58
C VAL A 44 15.67 17.33 -9.71
N GLU A 45 16.60 16.48 -10.14
CA GLU A 45 16.35 15.04 -10.27
C GLU A 45 16.03 14.40 -8.91
N LYS A 46 16.74 14.81 -7.84
CA LYS A 46 16.41 14.37 -6.47
C LYS A 46 14.98 14.73 -6.08
N ALA A 47 14.55 15.95 -6.38
CA ALA A 47 13.19 16.40 -6.08
C ALA A 47 12.14 15.57 -6.83
N VAL A 48 12.37 15.31 -8.13
CA VAL A 48 11.47 14.47 -8.95
C VAL A 48 11.36 13.06 -8.38
N TRP A 49 12.48 12.44 -7.99
CA TRP A 49 12.48 11.10 -7.41
C TRP A 49 11.79 11.05 -6.05
N ILE A 50 12.01 12.04 -5.18
CA ILE A 50 11.34 12.12 -3.87
C ILE A 50 9.82 12.25 -4.06
N VAL A 51 9.39 13.15 -4.95
CA VAL A 51 7.97 13.30 -5.29
C VAL A 51 7.41 11.98 -5.85
N GLY A 52 8.13 11.34 -6.78
CA GLY A 52 7.74 10.04 -7.33
C GLY A 52 7.52 8.98 -6.25
N VAL A 53 8.45 8.84 -5.30
CA VAL A 53 8.35 7.86 -4.19
C VAL A 53 7.17 8.17 -3.26
N VAL A 54 6.95 9.43 -2.93
CA VAL A 54 5.85 9.85 -2.03
C VAL A 54 4.48 9.64 -2.68
N PHE A 55 4.34 9.92 -3.98
CA PHE A 55 3.08 9.79 -4.71
C PHE A 55 2.83 8.40 -5.29
N ALA A 56 3.85 7.56 -5.41
CA ALA A 56 3.73 6.17 -5.88
C ALA A 56 2.61 5.36 -5.18
N PRO A 57 2.43 5.39 -3.84
CA PRO A 57 1.30 4.72 -3.19
C PRO A 57 -0.07 5.19 -3.69
N LEU A 58 -0.23 6.49 -3.88
CA LEU A 58 -1.49 7.07 -4.32
C LEU A 58 -1.81 6.66 -5.75
N LEU A 59 -0.80 6.71 -6.63
CA LEU A 59 -0.92 6.26 -8.02
C LEU A 59 -1.18 4.75 -8.09
N GLY A 60 -0.50 3.95 -7.28
CA GLY A 60 -0.71 2.50 -7.19
C GLY A 60 -2.11 2.15 -6.73
N ALA A 61 -2.62 2.84 -5.70
CA ALA A 61 -3.99 2.69 -5.23
C ALA A 61 -5.01 3.11 -6.30
N LEU A 62 -4.76 4.19 -7.03
CA LEU A 62 -5.62 4.66 -8.11
C LEU A 62 -5.66 3.67 -9.28
N VAL A 63 -4.49 3.18 -9.69
CA VAL A 63 -4.37 2.12 -10.72
C VAL A 63 -5.12 0.87 -10.27
N TRP A 64 -4.95 0.44 -9.03
CA TRP A 64 -5.67 -0.71 -8.49
C TRP A 64 -7.18 -0.48 -8.39
N PHE A 65 -7.63 0.74 -8.10
CA PHE A 65 -9.04 1.06 -8.08
C PHE A 65 -9.70 0.87 -9.45
N PHE A 66 -9.02 1.27 -10.54
CA PHE A 66 -9.57 1.14 -11.90
C PHE A 66 -9.30 -0.22 -12.56
N ALA A 67 -8.11 -0.79 -12.35
CA ALA A 67 -7.66 -2.03 -13.00
C ALA A 67 -7.79 -3.26 -12.09
N GLY A 68 -8.18 -3.07 -10.83
CA GLY A 68 -8.31 -4.13 -9.85
C GLY A 68 -9.36 -5.16 -10.24
N PRO A 69 -9.25 -6.41 -9.74
CA PRO A 69 -10.22 -7.45 -10.02
C PRO A 69 -11.61 -7.00 -9.55
N HIS A 70 -12.54 -6.78 -10.49
CA HIS A 70 -13.92 -6.48 -10.15
C HIS A 70 -14.64 -7.82 -9.88
N PRO A 71 -15.09 -8.11 -8.64
CA PRO A 71 -15.78 -9.37 -8.28
C PRO A 71 -17.21 -9.47 -8.85
N PHE A 72 -17.52 -8.74 -9.92
CA PHE A 72 -18.81 -8.80 -10.62
C PHE A 72 -19.00 -10.13 -11.37
N SER A 73 -17.91 -10.82 -11.70
CA SER A 73 -17.90 -12.06 -12.48
C SER A 73 -18.39 -13.31 -11.73
N LEU A 74 -18.50 -13.29 -10.39
CA LEU A 74 -18.97 -14.44 -9.60
C LEU A 74 -20.49 -14.44 -9.36
N ARG A 75 -21.17 -13.31 -9.59
CA ARG A 75 -22.62 -13.19 -9.33
C ARG A 75 -23.48 -13.50 -10.56
N LEU A 76 -23.01 -13.21 -11.78
CA LEU A 76 -23.75 -13.52 -13.01
C LEU A 76 -23.89 -15.03 -13.24
N THR A 77 -22.84 -15.82 -12.97
CA THR A 77 -22.87 -17.28 -13.22
C THR A 77 -23.78 -18.03 -12.25
N ARG A 78 -24.01 -17.52 -11.02
CA ARG A 78 -24.92 -18.14 -10.04
C ARG A 78 -26.39 -17.82 -10.31
N GLN A 79 -26.70 -16.68 -10.94
CA GLN A 79 -28.07 -16.31 -11.26
C GLN A 79 -28.62 -16.95 -12.55
N VAL A 80 -27.76 -17.53 -13.39
CA VAL A 80 -28.14 -18.14 -14.68
C VAL A 80 -28.35 -19.67 -14.58
N ARG A 81 -28.28 -20.26 -13.37
CA ARG A 81 -28.51 -21.71 -13.15
C ARG A 81 -29.69 -21.97 -12.23
#